data_AF-A0A357ZIL5-F1
#
_entry.id   AF-A0A357ZIL5-F1
#
_cell.length_a   1.000
_cell.length_b   1.000
_cell.length_c   1.000
_cell.angle_alpha   90.00
_cell.angle_beta   90.00
_cell.angle_gamma   90.00
#
_symmetry.space_group_name_H-M   'P 1'
#
loop_
_entity.id
_entity.type
_entity.pdbx_description
1 polymer ?
#
loop_
_entity_poly.entity_id
_entity_poly.type
_entity_poly.pdbx_seq_one_letter_code
_entity_poly.pdbx_strand_id
1 'polypeptide(L)'
;MQTKEQQRAAFALECVERVFCNSMDKDTANFVVGVPTMILTNGLGQTLAFLLSKQKPGEDNKHTKTFKTIKAWLERQGIDKLNPDDENLVFLKKFADLKQRNYLRAQQEALAMLQWLKRYVRAFGEGED
;
A
#
# COMPACT_ATOMS: atom_id res chain seq x y z
N MET A 1 -24.61 -0.61 -7.48
CA MET A 1 -23.18 -0.62 -7.85
C MET A 1 -22.41 0.23 -6.85
N GLN A 2 -21.30 -0.27 -6.29
CA GLN A 2 -20.49 0.51 -5.33
C GLN A 2 -19.66 1.57 -6.06
N THR A 3 -19.43 2.73 -5.42
CA THR A 3 -18.56 3.78 -5.94
C THR A 3 -17.08 3.42 -5.78
N LYS A 4 -16.19 4.09 -6.50
CA LYS A 4 -14.73 3.92 -6.34
C LYS A 4 -14.25 4.21 -4.92
N GLU A 5 -14.82 5.23 -4.29
CA GLU A 5 -14.52 5.56 -2.88
C GLU A 5 -14.98 4.45 -1.93
N GLN A 6 -16.16 3.87 -2.14
CA GLN A 6 -16.63 2.72 -1.34
C GLN A 6 -15.70 1.52 -1.48
N GLN A 7 -15.17 1.25 -2.68
CA GLN A 7 -14.21 0.17 -2.91
C GLN A 7 -12.88 0.42 -2.20
N ARG A 8 -12.36 1.66 -2.25
CA ARG A 8 -11.12 2.07 -1.57
C ARG A 8 -11.26 1.94 -0.05
N ALA A 9 -12.36 2.45 0.49
CA ALA A 9 -12.68 2.37 1.91
C ALA A 9 -12.78 0.91 2.37
N ALA A 10 -13.55 0.08 1.67
CA ALA A 10 -13.72 -1.33 2.02
C ALA A 10 -12.40 -2.10 1.99
N PHE A 11 -11.57 -1.90 0.97
CA PHE A 11 -10.26 -2.55 0.88
C PHE A 11 -9.31 -2.08 2.00
N ALA A 12 -9.26 -0.78 2.27
CA ALA A 12 -8.41 -0.24 3.32
C ALA A 12 -8.78 -0.81 4.70
N LEU A 13 -10.08 -0.96 4.99
CA LEU A 13 -10.56 -1.58 6.23
C LEU A 13 -10.17 -3.06 6.31
N GLU A 14 -10.36 -3.80 5.22
CA GLU A 14 -9.92 -5.20 5.11
C GLU A 14 -8.41 -5.35 5.39
N CYS A 15 -7.58 -4.41 4.93
CA CYS A 15 -6.15 -4.43 5.23
C CYS A 15 -5.86 -4.21 6.72
N VAL A 16 -6.57 -3.31 7.40
CA VAL A 16 -6.42 -3.13 8.86
C VAL A 16 -6.73 -4.43 9.60
N GLU A 17 -7.81 -5.10 9.21
CA GLU A 17 -8.22 -6.36 9.84
C GLU A 17 -7.22 -7.50 9.57
N ARG A 18 -6.82 -7.70 8.31
CA ARG A 18 -6.11 -8.91 7.87
C ARG A 18 -4.60 -8.79 7.88
N VAL A 19 -4.07 -7.62 7.48
CA VAL A 19 -2.62 -7.40 7.36
C VAL A 19 -2.06 -6.86 8.67
N PHE A 20 -2.85 -6.04 9.36
CA PHE A 20 -2.45 -5.39 10.60
C PHE A 20 -3.16 -5.95 11.84
N CYS A 21 -3.92 -7.04 11.69
CA CYS A 21 -4.49 -7.85 12.77
C CYS A 21 -5.30 -7.05 13.82
N ASN A 22 -6.00 -5.99 13.42
CA ASN A 22 -6.80 -5.11 14.31
C ASN A 22 -6.04 -4.41 15.45
N SER A 23 -4.73 -4.63 15.61
CA SER A 23 -3.89 -3.96 16.61
C SER A 23 -2.58 -3.59 15.95
N MET A 24 -2.35 -2.29 15.82
CA MET A 24 -1.14 -1.75 15.24
C MET A 24 -0.42 -0.95 16.31
N ASP A 25 0.86 -1.28 16.54
CA ASP A 25 1.70 -0.47 17.40
C ASP A 25 1.84 0.95 16.82
N LYS A 26 2.07 1.92 17.70
CA LYS A 26 2.16 3.34 17.36
C LYS A 26 3.18 3.63 16.24
N ASP A 27 4.30 2.92 16.23
CA ASP A 27 5.37 3.12 15.24
C ASP A 27 4.94 2.63 13.85
N THR A 28 4.24 1.49 13.77
CA THR A 28 3.63 1.03 12.51
C THR A 28 2.51 1.97 12.05
N ALA A 29 1.69 2.49 12.95
CA ALA A 29 0.61 3.43 12.61
C ALA A 29 1.15 4.73 12.02
N ASN A 30 2.11 5.34 12.71
CA ASN A 30 2.78 6.56 12.25
C ASN A 30 3.49 6.35 10.91
N PHE A 31 4.12 5.18 10.72
CA PHE A 31 4.75 4.83 9.47
C PHE A 31 3.73 4.83 8.31
N VAL A 32 2.64 4.06 8.42
CA VAL A 32 1.61 3.96 7.35
C VAL A 32 1.00 5.32 7.04
N VAL A 33 0.75 6.13 8.07
CA VAL A 33 0.24 7.51 7.95
C VAL A 33 1.18 8.41 7.11
N GLY A 34 2.49 8.15 7.13
CA GLY A 34 3.51 8.88 6.39
C GLY A 34 3.71 8.43 4.94
N VAL A 35 3.29 7.22 4.56
CA VAL A 35 3.51 6.64 3.22
C VAL A 35 2.94 7.50 2.08
N PRO A 36 1.73 8.10 2.17
CA PRO A 36 1.24 9.01 1.13
C PRO A 36 2.21 10.16 0.84
N THR A 37 2.81 10.73 1.89
CA THR A 37 3.79 11.81 1.75
C THR A 37 5.04 11.30 1.05
N MET A 38 5.53 10.11 1.39
CA MET A 38 6.68 9.50 0.70
C MET A 38 6.43 9.34 -0.81
N ILE A 39 5.22 8.92 -1.21
CA ILE A 39 4.83 8.79 -2.61
C ILE A 39 4.76 10.16 -3.30
N LEU A 40 4.23 11.18 -2.64
CA LEU A 40 4.15 12.54 -3.21
C LEU A 40 5.55 13.16 -3.40
N THR A 41 6.48 12.92 -2.47
CA THR A 41 7.84 13.50 -2.52
C THR A 41 8.77 12.73 -3.46
N ASN A 42 8.72 11.40 -3.44
CA ASN A 42 9.71 10.54 -4.11
C ASN A 42 9.13 9.76 -5.30
N GLY A 43 7.80 9.73 -5.44
CA GLY A 43 7.10 8.89 -6.40
C GLY A 43 6.81 7.48 -5.87
N LEU A 44 5.85 6.81 -6.54
CA LEU A 44 5.41 5.47 -6.14
C LEU A 44 6.51 4.42 -6.31
N GLY A 45 7.24 4.44 -7.43
CA GLY A 45 8.28 3.44 -7.70
C GLY A 45 9.42 3.44 -6.68
N GLN A 46 9.92 4.62 -6.30
CA GLN A 46 10.97 4.73 -5.27
C GLN A 46 10.45 4.31 -3.91
N THR A 47 9.21 4.66 -3.58
CA THR A 47 8.57 4.22 -2.32
C THR A 47 8.45 2.69 -2.26
N LEU A 48 8.00 2.04 -3.34
CA LEU A 48 7.94 0.58 -3.42
C LEU A 48 9.32 -0.07 -3.25
N ALA A 49 10.35 0.47 -3.91
CA ALA A 49 11.73 -0.01 -3.76
C ALA A 49 12.24 0.14 -2.32
N PHE A 50 11.97 1.29 -1.68
CA PHE A 50 12.31 1.52 -0.27
C PHE A 50 11.64 0.51 0.65
N LEU A 51 10.33 0.29 0.51
CA LEU A 51 9.60 -0.68 1.32
C LEU A 51 10.19 -2.09 1.19
N LEU A 52 10.51 -2.49 -0.04
CA LEU A 52 11.09 -3.79 -0.33
C LEU A 52 12.53 -3.93 0.23
N SER A 53 13.32 -2.86 0.22
CA SER A 53 14.68 -2.86 0.78
C SER A 53 14.75 -3.17 2.28
N LYS A 54 13.64 -3.05 3.00
CA LYS A 54 13.51 -3.35 4.43
C LYS A 54 13.00 -4.76 4.71
N GLN A 55 12.75 -5.56 3.67
CA GLN A 55 12.38 -6.96 3.81
C GLN A 55 13.55 -7.77 4.38
N LYS A 56 13.26 -8.61 5.38
CA LYS A 56 14.19 -9.61 5.90
C LYS A 56 13.56 -11.00 5.77
N PRO A 57 14.36 -12.06 5.55
CA PRO A 57 13.85 -13.42 5.48
C PRO A 57 13.09 -13.80 6.76
N GLY A 58 11.86 -14.33 6.61
CA GLY A 58 11.04 -14.78 7.74
C GLY A 58 10.36 -13.68 8.56
N GLU A 59 10.51 -12.40 8.19
CA GLU A 59 9.93 -11.27 8.92
C GLU A 59 8.85 -10.56 8.09
N ASP A 60 7.65 -10.41 8.66
CA ASP A 60 6.58 -9.58 8.07
C ASP A 60 6.38 -8.31 8.89
N ASN A 61 7.24 -7.33 8.65
CA ASN A 61 7.24 -6.04 9.35
C ASN A 61 6.35 -5.00 8.65
N LYS A 62 6.24 -3.82 9.26
CA LYS A 62 5.44 -2.71 8.73
C LYS A 62 5.73 -2.34 7.27
N HIS A 63 6.99 -2.47 6.83
CA HIS A 63 7.39 -2.13 5.46
C HIS A 63 6.88 -3.18 4.46
N THR A 64 7.09 -4.46 4.75
CA THR A 64 6.61 -5.55 3.88
C THR A 64 5.08 -5.61 3.85
N LYS A 65 4.42 -5.40 4.99
CA LYS A 65 2.96 -5.29 5.08
C LYS A 65 2.41 -4.16 4.22
N THR A 66 3.04 -2.98 4.29
CA THR A 66 2.66 -1.82 3.46
C THR A 66 2.90 -2.10 1.97
N PHE A 67 4.03 -2.70 1.62
CA PHE A 67 4.32 -3.08 0.23
C PHE A 67 3.25 -4.03 -0.33
N LYS A 68 2.96 -5.12 0.40
CA LYS A 68 1.92 -6.10 0.02
C LYS A 68 0.54 -5.45 -0.12
N THR A 69 0.20 -4.52 0.78
CA THR A 69 -1.06 -3.77 0.72
C THR A 69 -1.18 -2.94 -0.57
N ILE A 70 -0.13 -2.19 -0.93
CA ILE A 70 -0.13 -1.39 -2.16
C ILE A 70 -0.16 -2.32 -3.39
N LYS A 71 0.66 -3.37 -3.40
CA LYS A 71 0.71 -4.36 -4.48
C LYS A 71 -0.68 -4.94 -4.77
N ALA A 72 -1.34 -5.49 -3.74
CA ALA A 72 -2.67 -6.08 -3.85
C ALA A 72 -3.73 -5.08 -4.34
N TRP A 73 -3.64 -3.81 -3.92
CA TRP A 73 -4.55 -2.79 -4.41
C TRP A 73 -4.37 -2.48 -5.89
N LEU A 74 -3.13 -2.31 -6.35
CA LEU A 74 -2.84 -1.99 -7.74
C LEU A 74 -3.30 -3.10 -8.69
N GLU A 75 -3.15 -4.35 -8.27
CA GLU A 75 -3.67 -5.50 -9.00
C GLU A 75 -5.19 -5.50 -9.04
N ARG A 76 -5.87 -5.24 -7.91
CA ARG A 76 -7.33 -5.10 -7.85
C ARG A 76 -7.85 -3.98 -8.75
N GLN A 77 -7.05 -2.95 -9.02
CA GLN A 77 -7.39 -1.90 -9.98
C GLN A 77 -7.17 -2.30 -11.45
N GLY A 78 -6.67 -3.50 -11.73
CA GLY A 78 -6.39 -3.97 -13.09
C GLY A 78 -5.34 -3.08 -13.76
N ILE A 79 -4.26 -2.75 -13.04
CA ILE A 79 -3.09 -2.13 -13.67
C ILE A 79 -2.41 -3.20 -14.51
N ASP A 80 -2.32 -2.92 -15.81
CA ASP A 80 -1.79 -3.83 -16.82
C ASP A 80 -0.46 -4.46 -16.41
N LYS A 81 -0.26 -5.75 -16.76
CA LYS A 81 0.92 -6.57 -16.46
C LYS A 81 1.22 -6.88 -14.99
N LEU A 82 0.52 -6.32 -14.00
CA LEU A 82 0.76 -6.63 -12.57
C LEU A 82 -0.04 -7.86 -12.12
N ASN A 83 0.60 -8.77 -11.36
CA ASN A 83 -0.02 -10.00 -10.85
C ASN A 83 0.30 -10.24 -9.36
N PRO A 84 -0.71 -10.58 -8.51
CA PRO A 84 -0.53 -10.86 -7.08
C PRO A 84 0.47 -11.95 -6.77
N ASP A 85 0.58 -12.94 -7.64
CA ASP A 85 1.43 -14.11 -7.42
C ASP A 85 2.88 -13.86 -7.86
N ASP A 86 3.18 -12.71 -8.49
CA ASP A 86 4.55 -12.35 -8.83
C ASP A 86 5.40 -12.20 -7.57
N GLU A 87 6.62 -12.74 -7.58
CA GLU A 87 7.59 -12.41 -6.53
C GLU A 87 7.82 -10.89 -6.46
N ASN A 88 8.10 -10.36 -5.26
CA ASN A 88 8.19 -8.91 -5.03
C ASN A 88 9.16 -8.20 -5.99
N LEU A 89 10.29 -8.82 -6.33
CA LEU A 89 11.26 -8.27 -7.26
C LEU A 89 10.74 -8.30 -8.71
N VAL A 90 10.02 -9.36 -9.10
CA VAL A 90 9.38 -9.48 -10.42
C VAL A 90 8.30 -8.41 -10.57
N PHE A 91 7.46 -8.24 -9.55
CA PHE A 91 6.46 -7.17 -9.49
C PHE A 91 7.11 -5.79 -9.69
N LEU A 92 8.20 -5.48 -8.97
CA LEU A 92 8.85 -4.18 -9.07
C LEU A 92 9.46 -3.93 -10.47
N LYS A 93 10.03 -4.96 -11.10
CA LYS A 93 10.50 -4.88 -12.50
C LYS A 93 9.36 -4.59 -13.48
N LYS A 94 8.24 -5.30 -13.34
CA LYS A 94 7.04 -5.07 -14.17
C LYS A 94 6.44 -3.69 -13.94
N PHE A 95 6.41 -3.23 -12.70
CA PHE A 95 5.97 -1.89 -12.33
C PHE A 95 6.84 -0.80 -12.99
N ALA A 96 8.15 -0.99 -13.01
CA ALA A 96 9.08 -0.06 -13.67
C ALA A 96 8.93 -0.04 -15.21
N ASP A 97 8.46 -1.12 -15.82
CA ASP A 97 8.19 -1.24 -17.26
C ASP A 97 6.78 -0.75 -17.67
N LEU A 98 5.99 -0.22 -16.73
CA LEU A 98 4.66 0.30 -17.06
C LEU A 98 4.75 1.48 -18.03
N LYS A 99 3.85 1.47 -19.03
CA LYS A 99 3.61 2.66 -19.86
C LYS A 99 3.18 3.82 -18.96
N GLN A 100 3.58 5.03 -19.30
CA GLN A 100 3.35 6.25 -18.52
C GLN A 100 1.91 6.39 -17.99
N ARG A 101 0.90 6.14 -18.83
CA ARG A 101 -0.52 6.20 -18.43
C ARG A 101 -0.84 5.25 -17.27
N ASN A 102 -0.35 4.02 -17.32
CA ASN A 102 -0.59 3.02 -16.28
C ASN A 102 0.23 3.32 -15.02
N TYR A 103 1.44 3.85 -15.17
CA TYR A 103 2.27 4.29 -14.06
C TYR A 103 1.60 5.42 -13.26
N LEU A 104 1.11 6.46 -13.95
CA LEU A 104 0.39 7.58 -13.32
C LEU A 104 -0.91 7.12 -12.67
N ARG A 105 -1.68 6.24 -13.34
CA ARG A 105 -2.89 5.64 -12.79
C ARG A 105 -2.59 4.85 -11.53
N ALA A 106 -1.53 4.05 -11.50
CA ALA A 106 -1.12 3.30 -10.33
C ALA A 106 -0.78 4.23 -9.16
N GLN A 107 -0.03 5.31 -9.41
CA GLN A 107 0.28 6.30 -8.37
C GLN A 107 -0.98 6.97 -7.81
N GLN A 108 -1.91 7.39 -8.67
CA GLN A 108 -3.18 7.99 -8.25
C GLN A 108 -4.04 7.02 -7.42
N GLU A 109 -4.16 5.77 -7.86
CA GLU A 109 -4.94 4.76 -7.14
C GLU A 109 -4.31 4.37 -5.81
N ALA A 110 -2.98 4.24 -5.74
CA ALA A 110 -2.28 3.98 -4.49
C ALA A 110 -2.52 5.13 -3.50
N LEU A 111 -2.36 6.38 -3.93
CA LEU A 111 -2.61 7.55 -3.07
C LEU A 111 -4.05 7.59 -2.58
N ALA A 112 -5.04 7.40 -3.46
CA ALA A 112 -6.46 7.46 -3.10
C ALA A 112 -6.84 6.38 -2.07
N MET A 113 -6.34 5.16 -2.23
CA MET A 113 -6.55 4.09 -1.25
C MET A 113 -5.83 4.38 0.07
N LEU A 114 -4.58 4.83 0.02
CA LEU A 114 -3.81 5.12 1.23
C LEU A 114 -4.41 6.26 2.06
N GLN A 115 -5.19 7.18 1.48
CA GLN A 115 -5.95 8.16 2.26
C GLN A 115 -7.00 7.49 3.17
N TRP A 116 -7.67 6.44 2.70
CA TRP A 116 -8.58 5.65 3.53
C TRP A 116 -7.82 4.82 4.56
N LEU A 117 -6.73 4.16 4.16
CA LEU A 117 -5.91 3.38 5.09
C LEU A 117 -5.37 4.25 6.22
N LYS A 118 -4.87 5.45 5.90
CA LYS A 118 -4.43 6.44 6.88
C LYS A 118 -5.53 6.81 7.89
N ARG A 119 -6.78 6.97 7.46
CA ARG A 119 -7.91 7.29 8.36
C ARG A 119 -8.21 6.15 9.31
N TYR A 120 -8.27 4.92 8.79
CA TYR A 120 -8.56 3.74 9.61
C TYR A 120 -7.42 3.41 10.57
N VAL A 121 -6.17 3.47 10.12
CA VAL A 121 -5.00 3.27 10.98
C VAL A 121 -4.96 4.28 12.13
N ARG A 122 -5.38 5.52 11.92
CA ARG A 122 -5.49 6.51 13.02
C ARG A 122 -6.66 6.23 13.97
N ALA A 123 -7.75 5.65 13.47
CA ALA A 123 -8.93 5.35 14.27
C ALA A 123 -8.77 4.07 15.11
N PHE A 124 -8.00 3.10 14.61
CA PHE A 124 -7.84 1.78 15.24
C PHE A 124 -6.43 1.52 15.79
N GLY A 125 -5.44 2.33 15.43
CA GLY A 125 -4.14 2.30 16.08
C GLY A 125 -4.28 2.79 17.52
N GLU A 126 -3.48 2.23 18.43
CA GLU A 126 -3.47 2.67 19.83
C GLU A 126 -3.18 4.17 19.91
N GLY A 127 -4.23 4.95 20.18
CA GLY A 127 -4.15 6.39 20.38
C GLY A 127 -3.69 6.68 21.80
N GLU A 128 -2.76 7.61 21.94
CA GLU A 128 -2.48 8.29 23.20
C GLU A 128 -3.72 9.09 23.61
N ASP A 129 -4.38 8.65 24.68
CA ASP A 129 -4.74 9.59 25.74
C ASP A 129 -3.59 9.62 26.76
#